data_AF-A0A950DTH1-F1
#
_entry.id   AF-A0A950DTH1-F1
#
_cell.length_a   1.000
_cell.length_b   1.000
_cell.length_c   1.000
_cell.angle_alpha   90.00
_cell.angle_beta   90.00
_cell.angle_gamma   90.00
#
_symmetry.space_group_name_H-M   'P 1'
#
loop_
_entity.id
_entity.type
_entity.pdbx_description
1 polymer ?
#
loop_
_entity_poly.entity_id
_entity_poly.type
_entity_poly.pdbx_seq_one_letter_code
_entity_poly.pdbx_strand_id
1 'polypeptide(L)'
;MWVRPPSAGQAACKAALLPLRALPTLTSGALRTPSPAVGGRTHASDWRVLHTSLSKRRARYYLQVGSFFVESFGCRATQADGAAIERDLLARGFTRRPDCHEATLAVVNTCTVTAAADQDARSAIRRIHRENPECRILVTGCYAQRAPEEISRIAGVTWVVGNSHKAAIADIAAAANGFVPVGALQAAGPQPVAKPAEMFVADIFAHTELQAAPIFAGDSGWERTRPTLKVQDGCNNRCSFCVIPFVRGRSRSLPLGRILGEVDAMVAAGYREIVLSGINLGRWGRDLEGDRRLRFPSLVRAVLERTGVEKLRISSVEPMDWNDELIELMAGAARVARHAHVPLQSGSDRILRLMHRKYRPWHYADRIRRIREAMPQAAIGADVMAGFPGESDADFEESYRFIAGLPFTYLHVFTYSARPGTAAASMPGHVHGAVARERTHRLRELAATKNRAFRQSLAGERLQAITLAKQDGQNSTRALTDNYVKLRLSGRHEANCWMQVEVTGLTEDGLEGKPAS
;
A
#
# COMPACT_ATOMS: atom_id res chain seq x y z
N MET A 1 9.82 -4.88 1.31
CA MET A 1 8.78 -4.54 2.30
C MET A 1 9.43 -3.63 3.33
N TRP A 2 8.87 -2.45 3.55
CA TRP A 2 9.51 -1.34 4.26
C TRP A 2 9.79 -1.67 5.73
N VAL A 3 11.06 -1.67 6.13
CA VAL A 3 11.49 -1.56 7.53
C VAL A 3 12.12 -0.18 7.65
N ARG A 4 11.53 0.72 8.45
CA ARG A 4 12.11 2.01 8.81
C ARG A 4 13.42 1.77 9.60
N PRO A 5 14.54 2.43 9.27
CA PRO A 5 15.69 2.43 10.17
C PRO A 5 15.41 3.30 11.41
N PRO A 6 16.04 3.01 12.57
CA PRO A 6 15.83 3.75 13.81
C PRO A 6 16.44 5.16 13.74
N SER A 7 15.78 6.11 14.40
CA SER A 7 16.21 7.50 14.54
C SER A 7 17.49 7.59 15.38
N ALA A 8 18.58 8.07 14.77
CA ALA A 8 19.77 8.50 15.50
C ALA A 8 19.52 9.87 16.16
N GLY A 9 19.76 9.93 17.47
CA GLY A 9 19.64 11.13 18.29
C GLY A 9 20.79 12.13 18.08
N GLN A 10 20.43 13.40 18.12
CA GLN A 10 21.16 14.57 18.62
C GLN A 10 22.69 14.61 18.40
N ALA A 11 23.11 15.45 17.45
CA ALA A 11 24.39 16.14 17.51
C ALA A 11 24.15 17.64 17.31
N ALA A 12 24.51 18.41 18.33
CA ALA A 12 24.44 19.87 18.35
C ALA A 12 25.55 20.48 17.49
N CYS A 13 25.21 21.45 16.64
CA CYS A 13 26.18 22.39 16.09
C CYS A 13 25.59 23.80 16.09
N LYS A 14 26.21 24.66 16.93
CA LYS A 14 26.02 26.11 17.03
C LYS A 14 26.31 26.78 15.68
N ALA A 15 25.47 27.72 15.27
CA ALA A 15 25.81 28.71 14.24
C ALA A 15 25.54 30.12 14.79
N ALA A 16 26.54 30.99 14.57
CA ALA A 16 26.75 32.26 15.22
C ALA A 16 25.92 33.41 14.64
N LEU A 17 25.57 34.35 15.52
CA LEU A 17 25.07 35.70 15.26
C LEU A 17 26.15 36.59 14.63
N LEU A 18 25.76 37.52 13.74
CA LEU A 18 26.23 38.93 13.60
C LEU A 18 25.53 39.62 12.39
N PRO A 19 25.50 40.97 12.27
CA PRO A 19 24.24 41.73 12.37
C PRO A 19 23.89 42.57 11.12
N LEU A 20 22.63 43.02 11.08
CA LEU A 20 22.08 43.94 10.09
C LEU A 20 22.49 45.40 10.38
N ARG A 21 23.01 46.08 9.34
CA ARG A 21 23.31 47.52 9.30
C ARG A 21 22.07 48.35 8.98
N ALA A 22 22.08 49.59 9.48
CA ALA A 22 21.00 50.57 9.49
C ALA A 22 20.97 51.56 8.31
N LEU A 23 19.87 52.35 8.28
CA LEU A 23 19.61 53.69 7.71
C LEU A 23 18.81 53.75 6.37
N PRO A 24 18.10 54.87 6.06
CA PRO A 24 17.40 55.85 6.91
C PRO A 24 15.99 56.28 6.41
N THR A 25 15.35 57.13 7.22
CA THR A 25 14.04 57.83 7.17
C THR A 25 13.85 58.85 6.04
N LEU A 26 12.59 59.06 5.56
CA LEU A 26 12.00 60.31 5.01
C LEU A 26 10.44 60.17 5.03
N THR A 27 9.70 60.81 5.95
CA THR A 27 8.93 62.09 5.87
C THR A 27 7.51 62.08 5.24
N SER A 28 6.55 62.46 6.12
CA SER A 28 5.34 63.32 5.96
C SER A 28 4.15 62.91 5.07
N GLY A 29 2.95 63.07 5.63
CA GLY A 29 1.69 63.13 4.87
C GLY A 29 0.45 62.97 5.76
N ALA A 30 0.09 64.02 6.50
CA ALA A 30 -1.09 64.12 7.35
C ALA A 30 -2.40 64.14 6.56
N LEU A 31 -3.52 63.65 7.14
CA LEU A 31 -4.90 64.12 6.92
C LEU A 31 -5.77 63.62 8.09
N ARG A 32 -5.89 64.44 9.14
CA ARG A 32 -7.11 65.17 9.56
C ARG A 32 -8.27 64.30 10.04
N THR A 33 -8.42 64.25 11.37
CA THR A 33 -9.69 64.06 12.08
C THR A 33 -10.53 65.34 12.05
N PRO A 34 -11.85 65.22 12.23
CA PRO A 34 -12.60 66.24 12.96
C PRO A 34 -13.29 65.62 14.17
N SER A 35 -13.04 66.22 15.32
CA SER A 35 -13.86 66.12 16.53
C SER A 35 -15.04 67.10 16.40
N PRO A 36 -16.16 66.83 17.08
CA PRO A 36 -16.67 67.87 17.95
C PRO A 36 -16.93 67.37 19.37
N ALA A 37 -16.61 68.26 20.31
CA ALA A 37 -17.00 68.21 21.70
C ALA A 37 -18.50 68.48 21.87
N VAL A 38 -19.13 67.90 22.90
CA VAL A 38 -19.86 68.58 23.99
C VAL A 38 -20.27 67.51 25.02
N GLY A 39 -20.24 67.90 26.29
CA GLY A 39 -20.25 67.03 27.46
C GLY A 39 -21.57 66.34 27.80
N GLY A 40 -21.42 65.26 28.56
CA GLY A 40 -22.52 64.52 29.18
C GLY A 40 -21.96 63.33 29.95
N ARG A 41 -21.66 63.52 31.24
CA ARG A 41 -21.31 62.42 32.14
C ARG A 41 -22.56 61.54 32.32
N THR A 42 -22.56 60.31 31.82
CA THR A 42 -23.33 59.20 32.40
C THR A 42 -22.67 57.85 32.08
N HIS A 43 -22.45 57.07 33.13
CA HIS A 43 -22.23 55.62 33.21
C HIS A 43 -21.56 54.88 32.03
N ALA A 44 -20.27 54.60 32.21
CA ALA A 44 -19.56 53.54 31.52
C ALA A 44 -19.90 52.17 32.15
N SER A 45 -20.84 51.44 31.55
CA SER A 45 -20.96 49.99 31.66
C SER A 45 -21.90 49.50 30.55
N ASP A 46 -21.57 48.38 29.90
CA ASP A 46 -22.43 47.61 28.97
C ASP A 46 -22.42 47.91 27.45
N TRP A 47 -21.24 47.94 26.83
CA TRP A 47 -21.13 47.67 25.37
C TRP A 47 -20.01 46.68 24.95
N ARG A 48 -19.33 46.02 25.90
CA ARG A 48 -18.20 45.10 25.59
C ARG A 48 -18.49 43.61 25.76
N VAL A 49 -19.75 43.18 25.59
CA VAL A 49 -20.10 41.74 25.67
C VAL A 49 -20.79 41.18 24.41
N LEU A 50 -21.15 42.00 23.42
CA LEU A 50 -21.93 41.51 22.26
C LEU A 50 -21.14 41.29 20.96
N HIS A 51 -19.87 41.68 20.85
CA HIS A 51 -19.10 41.50 19.60
C HIS A 51 -18.13 40.30 19.54
N THR A 52 -17.90 39.58 20.64
CA THR A 52 -17.06 38.36 20.67
C THR A 52 -17.86 37.05 20.62
N SER A 53 -19.19 37.13 20.76
CA SER A 53 -20.12 35.98 20.68
C SER A 53 -20.57 35.68 19.24
N LEU A 54 -20.56 36.69 18.36
CA LEU A 54 -21.08 36.56 17.00
C LEU A 54 -20.05 36.10 15.96
N SER A 55 -18.74 36.22 16.20
CA SER A 55 -17.72 35.69 15.27
C SER A 55 -17.53 34.17 15.41
N LYS A 56 -17.69 33.61 16.62
CA LYS A 56 -17.69 32.15 16.84
C LYS A 56 -18.98 31.46 16.38
N ARG A 57 -20.12 32.18 16.36
CA ARG A 57 -21.41 31.64 15.88
C ARG A 57 -21.60 31.76 14.36
N ARG A 58 -20.98 32.73 13.69
CA ARG A 58 -21.03 32.85 12.22
C ARG A 58 -20.16 31.83 11.47
N ALA A 59 -19.17 31.21 12.12
CA ALA A 59 -18.37 30.14 11.53
C ALA A 59 -19.10 28.78 11.42
N ARG A 60 -20.27 28.62 12.06
CA ARG A 60 -21.01 27.33 12.07
C ARG A 60 -21.88 27.07 10.83
N TYR A 61 -22.11 28.07 9.99
CA TYR A 61 -23.10 27.98 8.92
C TYR A 61 -22.55 27.68 7.52
N TYR A 62 -21.23 27.50 7.36
CA TYR A 62 -20.64 27.41 6.01
C TYR A 62 -19.82 26.16 5.66
N LEU A 63 -19.54 25.21 6.56
CA LEU A 63 -18.80 23.99 6.16
C LEU A 63 -19.18 22.80 7.03
N GLN A 64 -20.25 22.08 6.68
CA GLN A 64 -20.39 20.67 7.08
C GLN A 64 -19.97 19.74 5.94
N VAL A 65 -18.88 20.10 5.27
CA VAL A 65 -18.19 19.21 4.35
C VAL A 65 -17.37 18.27 5.23
N GLY A 66 -17.81 17.02 5.39
CA GLY A 66 -17.10 16.04 6.22
C GLY A 66 -15.65 15.92 5.78
N SER A 67 -14.70 15.98 6.71
CA SER A 67 -13.28 15.77 6.41
C SER A 67 -12.84 14.37 6.80
N PHE A 68 -11.95 13.76 6.00
CA PHE A 68 -11.48 12.41 6.26
C PHE A 68 -9.96 12.27 6.14
N PHE A 69 -9.42 11.32 6.89
CA PHE A 69 -8.04 10.86 6.84
C PHE A 69 -8.04 9.34 6.64
N VAL A 70 -7.15 8.80 5.80
CA VAL A 70 -7.03 7.35 5.58
C VAL A 70 -5.60 6.91 5.88
N GLU A 71 -5.49 5.88 6.72
CA GLU A 71 -4.23 5.22 7.01
C GLU A 71 -4.36 3.73 6.67
N SER A 72 -3.60 3.29 5.66
CA SER A 72 -3.63 1.91 5.16
C SER A 72 -2.40 1.12 5.63
N PHE A 73 -2.63 -0.08 6.13
CA PHE A 73 -1.59 -0.97 6.65
C PHE A 73 -1.42 -2.22 5.78
N GLY A 74 -0.20 -2.70 5.67
CA GLY A 74 0.11 -4.01 5.08
C GLY A 74 0.27 -4.00 3.56
N CYS A 75 -0.43 -4.92 2.87
CA CYS A 75 -0.11 -5.30 1.49
C CYS A 75 -0.69 -4.35 0.43
N ARG A 76 -0.20 -4.46 -0.82
CA ARG A 76 -0.68 -3.68 -1.97
C ARG A 76 -2.20 -3.82 -2.20
N ALA A 77 -2.77 -4.99 -1.92
CA ALA A 77 -4.22 -5.17 -2.05
C ALA A 77 -4.99 -4.32 -1.02
N THR A 78 -4.51 -4.23 0.22
CA THR A 78 -5.10 -3.34 1.22
C THR A 78 -4.91 -1.88 0.82
N GLN A 79 -3.76 -1.49 0.28
CA GLN A 79 -3.56 -0.12 -0.22
C GLN A 79 -4.51 0.23 -1.38
N ALA A 80 -4.81 -0.72 -2.29
CA ALA A 80 -5.82 -0.56 -3.36
C ALA A 80 -7.21 -0.36 -2.80
N ASP A 81 -7.55 -1.12 -1.76
CA ASP A 81 -8.80 -0.94 -1.03
C ASP A 81 -8.89 0.47 -0.43
N GLY A 82 -7.78 0.98 0.12
CA GLY A 82 -7.71 2.32 0.68
C GLY A 82 -7.96 3.40 -0.37
N ALA A 83 -7.30 3.30 -1.52
CA ALA A 83 -7.49 4.26 -2.62
C ALA A 83 -8.92 4.24 -3.19
N ALA A 84 -9.57 3.07 -3.23
CA ALA A 84 -10.99 2.97 -3.58
C ALA A 84 -11.87 3.73 -2.59
N ILE A 85 -11.65 3.51 -1.30
CA ILE A 85 -12.39 4.20 -0.24
C ILE A 85 -12.17 5.71 -0.29
N GLU A 86 -10.94 6.17 -0.51
CA GLU A 86 -10.66 7.61 -0.67
C GLU A 86 -11.46 8.21 -1.84
N ARG A 87 -11.48 7.54 -3.00
CA ARG A 87 -12.22 8.00 -4.17
C ARG A 87 -13.73 8.06 -3.90
N ASP A 88 -14.30 7.03 -3.26
CA ASP A 88 -15.72 6.97 -2.98
C ASP A 88 -16.14 8.04 -1.95
N LEU A 89 -15.30 8.31 -0.95
CA LEU A 89 -15.52 9.41 0.01
C LEU A 89 -15.47 10.78 -0.66
N LEU A 90 -14.49 11.02 -1.55
CA LEU A 90 -14.40 12.26 -2.34
C LEU A 90 -15.65 12.44 -3.22
N ALA A 91 -16.12 11.37 -3.87
CA ALA A 91 -17.34 11.39 -4.69
C ALA A 91 -18.61 11.70 -3.87
N ARG A 92 -18.61 11.43 -2.56
CA ARG A 92 -19.68 11.82 -1.62
C ARG A 92 -19.46 13.17 -0.96
N GLY A 93 -18.51 13.96 -1.46
CA GLY A 93 -18.29 15.33 -1.03
C GLY A 93 -17.45 15.45 0.24
N PHE A 94 -16.78 14.39 0.70
CA PHE A 94 -15.83 14.52 1.80
C PHE A 94 -14.53 15.18 1.32
N THR A 95 -13.82 15.85 2.22
CA THR A 95 -12.51 16.47 1.92
C THR A 95 -11.37 15.73 2.60
N ARG A 96 -10.37 15.30 1.82
CA ARG A 96 -9.19 14.59 2.35
C ARG A 96 -8.31 15.54 3.18
N ARG A 97 -7.82 15.07 4.33
CA ARG A 97 -6.84 15.77 5.18
C ARG A 97 -5.51 15.00 5.22
N PRO A 98 -4.38 15.72 5.33
CA PRO A 98 -3.07 15.10 5.44
C PRO A 98 -2.86 14.45 6.81
N ASP A 99 -3.54 14.98 7.84
CA ASP A 99 -3.40 14.54 9.23
C ASP A 99 -4.76 14.20 9.85
N CYS A 100 -4.75 13.25 10.77
CA CYS A 100 -5.89 12.83 11.57
C CYS A 100 -6.40 13.94 12.51
N HIS A 101 -5.57 14.90 12.92
CA HIS A 101 -5.98 16.03 13.78
C HIS A 101 -7.01 16.97 13.11
N GLU A 102 -7.04 17.02 11.77
CA GLU A 102 -7.94 17.89 11.00
C GLU A 102 -9.15 17.15 10.42
N ALA A 103 -9.23 15.84 10.67
CA ALA A 103 -10.23 14.96 10.10
C ALA A 103 -11.39 14.70 11.07
N THR A 104 -12.62 14.77 10.56
CA THR A 104 -13.83 14.33 11.30
C THR A 104 -14.01 12.81 11.27
N LEU A 105 -13.42 12.15 10.26
CA LEU A 105 -13.44 10.70 10.05
C LEU A 105 -12.02 10.18 9.82
N ALA A 106 -11.56 9.22 10.61
CA ALA A 106 -10.33 8.48 10.34
C ALA A 106 -10.68 7.06 9.87
N VAL A 107 -10.27 6.70 8.65
CA VAL A 107 -10.38 5.35 8.12
C VAL A 107 -9.06 4.61 8.33
N VAL A 108 -9.07 3.62 9.21
CA VAL A 108 -7.95 2.73 9.46
C VAL A 108 -8.17 1.45 8.65
N ASN A 109 -7.47 1.33 7.52
CA ASN A 109 -7.63 0.20 6.61
C ASN A 109 -6.54 -0.86 6.85
N THR A 110 -6.95 -2.02 7.34
CA THR A 110 -6.09 -2.98 8.02
C THR A 110 -5.69 -4.19 7.17
N CYS A 111 -4.52 -4.75 7.48
CA CYS A 111 -4.09 -6.06 7.01
C CYS A 111 -3.97 -7.03 8.19
N THR A 112 -4.02 -8.33 7.92
CA THR A 112 -4.02 -9.36 8.97
C THR A 112 -3.16 -10.58 8.63
N VAL A 113 -2.31 -10.44 7.61
CA VAL A 113 -1.45 -11.54 7.13
C VAL A 113 -0.31 -11.87 8.08
N THR A 114 0.10 -10.92 8.93
CA THR A 114 1.09 -11.12 10.00
C THR A 114 0.57 -10.55 11.32
N ALA A 115 1.06 -11.09 12.44
CA ALA A 115 0.75 -10.53 13.77
C ALA A 115 1.26 -9.08 13.94
N ALA A 116 2.38 -8.73 13.30
CA ALA A 116 2.90 -7.36 13.28
C ALA A 116 1.90 -6.39 12.64
N ALA A 117 1.27 -6.77 11.52
CA ALA A 117 0.26 -5.93 10.87
C ALA A 117 -0.97 -5.66 11.76
N ASP A 118 -1.42 -6.66 12.54
CA ASP A 118 -2.50 -6.46 13.52
C ASP A 118 -2.04 -5.50 14.65
N GLN A 119 -0.79 -5.60 15.11
CA GLN A 119 -0.23 -4.73 16.14
C GLN A 119 -0.08 -3.28 15.67
N ASP A 120 0.39 -3.07 14.45
CA ASP A 120 0.51 -1.74 13.84
C ASP A 120 -0.86 -1.06 13.73
N ALA A 121 -1.88 -1.79 13.26
CA ALA A 121 -3.24 -1.28 13.18
C ALA A 121 -3.80 -0.86 14.55
N ARG A 122 -3.65 -1.70 15.59
CA ARG A 122 -4.11 -1.37 16.95
C ARG A 122 -3.36 -0.17 17.53
N SER A 123 -2.06 -0.06 17.26
CA SER A 123 -1.25 1.06 17.70
C SER A 123 -1.70 2.37 17.04
N ALA A 124 -2.03 2.34 15.75
CA ALA A 124 -2.55 3.48 15.02
C ALA A 124 -3.94 3.93 15.52
N ILE A 125 -4.87 3.00 15.76
CA ILE A 125 -6.18 3.31 16.32
C ILE A 125 -6.04 4.05 17.66
N ARG A 126 -5.22 3.52 18.58
CA ARG A 126 -4.97 4.14 19.89
C ARG A 126 -4.29 5.50 19.77
N ARG A 127 -3.40 5.65 18.78
CA ARG A 127 -2.72 6.92 18.49
C ARG A 127 -3.73 7.96 18.03
N ILE A 128 -4.51 7.67 17.00
CA ILE A 128 -5.53 8.57 16.44
C ILE A 128 -6.53 8.98 17.53
N HIS A 129 -7.03 8.03 18.34
CA HIS A 129 -7.97 8.35 19.41
C HIS A 129 -7.37 9.29 20.47
N ARG A 130 -6.09 9.13 20.81
CA ARG A 130 -5.40 10.02 21.75
C ARG A 130 -5.15 11.41 21.15
N GLU A 131 -4.82 11.46 19.87
CA GLU A 131 -4.47 12.68 19.13
C GLU A 131 -5.69 13.51 18.74
N ASN A 132 -6.82 12.87 18.46
CA ASN A 132 -8.09 13.51 18.12
C ASN A 132 -9.27 12.71 18.69
N PRO A 133 -9.64 12.93 19.97
CA PRO A 133 -10.72 12.18 20.64
C PRO A 133 -12.11 12.35 20.01
N GLU A 134 -12.36 13.47 19.34
CA GLU A 134 -13.61 13.77 18.65
C GLU A 134 -13.67 13.14 17.24
N CYS A 135 -12.56 12.57 16.76
CA CYS A 135 -12.51 11.90 15.47
C CYS A 135 -13.28 10.59 15.51
N ARG A 136 -14.15 10.38 14.52
CA ARG A 136 -14.84 9.10 14.35
C ARG A 136 -13.89 8.13 13.70
N ILE A 137 -13.56 7.02 14.36
CA ILE A 137 -12.64 6.02 13.82
C ILE A 137 -13.43 4.88 13.19
N LEU A 138 -13.28 4.72 11.87
CA LEU A 138 -13.79 3.58 11.11
C LEU A 138 -12.63 2.64 10.81
N VAL A 139 -12.71 1.41 11.31
CA VAL A 139 -11.70 0.38 11.06
C VAL A 139 -12.24 -0.57 9.99
N THR A 140 -11.48 -0.78 8.92
CA THR A 140 -11.85 -1.69 7.84
C THR A 140 -10.68 -2.59 7.42
N GLY A 141 -10.87 -3.46 6.43
CA GLY A 141 -9.84 -4.33 5.87
C GLY A 141 -9.87 -5.76 6.40
N CYS A 142 -8.75 -6.47 6.22
CA CYS A 142 -8.70 -7.90 6.51
C CYS A 142 -8.79 -8.23 8.01
N TYR A 143 -8.25 -7.36 8.87
CA TYR A 143 -8.32 -7.58 10.31
C TYR A 143 -9.75 -7.33 10.83
N ALA A 144 -10.40 -6.27 10.35
CA ALA A 144 -11.83 -5.99 10.60
C ALA A 144 -12.74 -7.17 10.19
N GLN A 145 -12.44 -7.84 9.08
CA GLN A 145 -13.20 -9.03 8.67
C GLN A 145 -12.91 -10.26 9.54
N ARG A 146 -11.67 -10.44 10.02
CA ARG A 146 -11.24 -11.63 10.76
C ARG A 146 -11.68 -11.62 12.22
N ALA A 147 -11.58 -10.47 12.88
CA ALA A 147 -11.78 -10.33 14.31
C ALA A 147 -12.50 -9.01 14.64
N PRO A 148 -13.75 -8.83 14.16
CA PRO A 148 -14.47 -7.59 14.38
C PRO A 148 -14.75 -7.29 15.85
N GLU A 149 -15.01 -8.31 16.66
CA GLU A 149 -15.26 -8.18 18.10
C GLU A 149 -14.02 -7.76 18.88
N GLU A 150 -12.82 -8.14 18.41
CA GLU A 150 -11.57 -7.68 19.01
C GLU A 150 -11.39 -6.17 18.77
N ILE A 151 -11.70 -5.71 17.57
CA ILE A 151 -11.53 -4.31 17.16
C ILE A 151 -12.61 -3.42 17.77
N SER A 152 -13.86 -3.87 17.85
CA SER A 152 -14.97 -3.08 18.38
C SER A 152 -14.83 -2.74 19.87
N ARG A 153 -13.99 -3.49 20.60
CA ARG A 153 -13.66 -3.24 22.01
C ARG A 153 -12.54 -2.22 22.20
N ILE A 154 -11.88 -1.76 21.13
CA ILE A 154 -10.83 -0.76 21.22
C ILE A 154 -11.47 0.62 21.42
N ALA A 155 -11.06 1.33 22.46
CA ALA A 155 -11.53 2.69 22.75
C ALA A 155 -11.33 3.64 21.56
N GLY A 156 -12.35 4.42 21.25
CA GLY A 156 -12.38 5.37 20.14
C GLY A 156 -12.89 4.82 18.81
N VAL A 157 -13.03 3.49 18.66
CA VAL A 157 -13.60 2.90 17.45
C VAL A 157 -15.10 3.18 17.38
N THR A 158 -15.53 3.86 16.32
CA THR A 158 -16.94 4.14 16.04
C THR A 158 -17.57 3.02 15.21
N TRP A 159 -16.84 2.54 14.20
CA TRP A 159 -17.31 1.51 13.28
C TRP A 159 -16.26 0.46 12.96
N VAL A 160 -16.72 -0.77 12.80
CA VAL A 160 -15.93 -1.87 12.25
C VAL A 160 -16.59 -2.36 10.98
N VAL A 161 -15.99 -2.12 9.82
CA VAL A 161 -16.54 -2.50 8.51
C VAL A 161 -15.66 -3.57 7.88
N GLY A 162 -16.17 -4.80 7.81
CA GLY A 162 -15.46 -5.91 7.20
C GLY A 162 -15.29 -5.74 5.69
N ASN A 163 -14.45 -6.58 5.09
CA ASN A 163 -14.30 -6.61 3.62
C ASN A 163 -15.63 -6.93 2.91
N SER A 164 -16.54 -7.61 3.59
CA SER A 164 -17.93 -7.85 3.17
C SER A 164 -18.69 -6.57 2.82
N HIS A 165 -18.56 -5.51 3.62
CA HIS A 165 -19.33 -4.28 3.47
C HIS A 165 -18.47 -3.08 3.03
N LYS A 166 -17.28 -3.35 2.46
CA LYS A 166 -16.31 -2.30 2.15
C LYS A 166 -16.85 -1.24 1.17
N ALA A 167 -17.64 -1.66 0.19
CA ALA A 167 -18.25 -0.74 -0.78
C ALA A 167 -19.25 0.25 -0.13
N ALA A 168 -19.81 -0.09 1.03
CA ALA A 168 -20.76 0.74 1.75
C ALA A 168 -20.10 1.77 2.69
N ILE A 169 -18.76 1.82 2.79
CA ILE A 169 -18.06 2.70 3.74
C ILE A 169 -18.43 4.18 3.52
N ALA A 170 -18.47 4.63 2.26
CA ALA A 170 -18.83 6.01 1.95
C ALA A 170 -20.29 6.32 2.33
N ASP A 171 -21.21 5.36 2.16
CA ASP A 171 -22.61 5.50 2.58
C ASP A 171 -22.76 5.52 4.10
N ILE A 172 -22.08 4.62 4.81
CA ILE A 172 -22.06 4.57 6.29
C ILE A 172 -21.54 5.90 6.85
N ALA A 173 -20.45 6.41 6.27
CA ALA A 173 -19.88 7.69 6.66
C ALA A 173 -20.82 8.86 6.36
N ALA A 174 -21.45 8.88 5.17
CA ALA A 174 -22.33 9.96 4.74
C ALA A 174 -23.66 10.01 5.53
N ALA A 175 -24.28 8.85 5.77
CA ALA A 175 -25.52 8.75 6.56
C ALA A 175 -25.35 9.36 7.95
N ALA A 176 -24.16 9.21 8.51
CA ALA A 176 -23.84 9.74 9.82
C ALA A 176 -23.44 11.22 9.85
N ASN A 177 -23.30 11.84 8.67
CA ASN A 177 -23.21 13.30 8.48
C ASN A 177 -24.56 13.92 8.07
N GLY A 178 -25.62 13.10 7.92
CA GLY A 178 -26.96 13.54 7.54
C GLY A 178 -27.69 14.31 8.65
N PHE A 179 -28.67 15.13 8.22
CA PHE A 179 -29.49 16.04 9.03
C PHE A 179 -30.01 15.38 10.32
N VAL A 180 -29.61 15.90 11.48
CA VAL A 180 -30.20 15.53 12.77
C VAL A 180 -31.57 16.20 12.86
N PRO A 181 -32.70 15.47 12.94
CA PRO A 181 -34.00 16.09 13.12
C PRO A 181 -34.01 16.91 14.41
N VAL A 182 -34.62 18.09 14.37
CA VAL A 182 -34.67 19.01 15.52
C VAL A 182 -35.28 18.37 16.78
N GLY A 183 -36.10 17.32 16.63
CA GLY A 183 -36.59 16.52 17.76
C GLY A 183 -35.50 15.76 18.54
N ALA A 184 -34.36 15.45 17.94
CA ALA A 184 -33.22 14.80 18.61
C ALA A 184 -32.34 15.80 19.38
N LEU A 185 -32.49 17.11 19.18
CA LEU A 185 -31.75 18.15 19.91
C LEU A 185 -32.26 18.35 21.35
N GLN A 186 -33.44 17.85 21.70
CA GLN A 186 -33.99 17.96 23.05
C GLN A 186 -33.46 16.88 24.03
N ALA A 187 -32.65 15.93 23.56
CA ALA A 187 -32.10 14.84 24.39
C ALA A 187 -30.57 14.77 24.42
N ALA A 188 -29.86 15.81 23.96
CA ALA A 188 -28.39 15.86 23.99
C ALA A 188 -27.86 16.54 25.26
N GLY A 189 -28.13 15.94 26.42
CA GLY A 189 -27.22 16.08 27.56
C GLY A 189 -25.93 15.30 27.30
N PRO A 190 -24.80 15.63 27.94
CA PRO A 190 -23.62 14.77 27.87
C PRO A 190 -24.01 13.40 28.43
N GLN A 191 -24.13 12.40 27.55
CA GLN A 191 -24.38 11.01 27.91
C GLN A 191 -23.02 10.29 27.88
N PRO A 192 -22.38 10.04 29.04
CA PRO A 192 -21.20 9.22 29.12
C PRO A 192 -21.64 7.76 29.24
N VAL A 193 -21.94 7.13 28.11
CA VAL A 193 -22.00 5.66 28.04
C VAL A 193 -21.34 5.26 26.73
N ALA A 194 -20.22 4.54 26.83
CA ALA A 194 -19.48 4.00 25.69
C ALA A 194 -20.38 3.06 24.88
N LYS A 195 -21.07 3.59 23.86
CA LYS A 195 -21.81 2.76 22.90
C LYS A 195 -20.78 1.85 22.22
N PRO A 196 -20.98 0.52 22.20
CA PRO A 196 -20.08 -0.37 21.48
C PRO A 196 -20.04 0.01 20.01
N ALA A 197 -18.87 -0.13 19.39
CA ALA A 197 -18.69 0.19 17.97
C ALA A 197 -19.70 -0.59 17.11
N GLU A 198 -20.31 0.09 16.15
CA GLU A 198 -21.24 -0.55 15.21
C GLU A 198 -20.45 -1.43 14.22
N MET A 199 -20.86 -2.69 14.07
CA MET A 199 -20.15 -3.68 13.26
C MET A 199 -20.94 -4.04 12.00
N PHE A 200 -20.30 -3.91 10.85
CA PHE A 200 -20.83 -4.27 9.53
C PHE A 200 -19.96 -5.37 8.92
N VAL A 201 -20.21 -6.62 9.32
CA VAL A 201 -19.45 -7.79 8.87
C VAL A 201 -20.42 -8.92 8.54
N ALA A 202 -20.35 -9.45 7.33
CA ALA A 202 -21.09 -10.64 6.88
C ALA A 202 -20.14 -11.71 6.35
N ASP A 203 -20.72 -12.82 5.89
CA ASP A 203 -20.01 -13.93 5.25
C ASP A 203 -19.30 -13.46 3.97
N ILE A 204 -17.97 -13.42 4.01
CA ILE A 204 -17.12 -13.01 2.89
C ILE A 204 -17.26 -13.91 1.66
N PHE A 205 -17.74 -15.15 1.82
CA PHE A 205 -17.94 -16.07 0.70
C PHE A 205 -19.21 -15.79 -0.11
N ALA A 206 -20.16 -15.05 0.44
CA ALA A 206 -21.37 -14.59 -0.25
C ALA A 206 -21.14 -13.34 -1.11
N HIS A 207 -20.02 -12.63 -0.91
CA HIS A 207 -19.72 -11.38 -1.63
C HIS A 207 -19.06 -11.62 -2.99
N THR A 208 -19.63 -10.97 -4.02
CA THR A 208 -19.25 -11.11 -5.44
C THR A 208 -18.64 -9.85 -6.04
N GLU A 209 -18.77 -8.68 -5.38
CA GLU A 209 -18.31 -7.41 -5.95
C GLU A 209 -16.81 -7.17 -5.74
N LEU A 210 -16.18 -6.54 -6.75
CA LEU A 210 -14.80 -6.08 -6.70
C LEU A 210 -14.72 -4.63 -7.17
N GLN A 211 -14.34 -3.73 -6.26
CA GLN A 211 -14.11 -2.34 -6.60
C GLN A 211 -12.77 -2.18 -7.33
N ALA A 212 -12.83 -1.52 -8.49
CA ALA A 212 -11.67 -1.08 -9.23
C ALA A 212 -11.28 0.32 -8.76
N ALA A 213 -10.15 0.47 -8.10
CA ALA A 213 -9.54 1.78 -7.95
C ALA A 213 -8.03 1.66 -8.07
N PRO A 214 -7.39 2.46 -8.94
CA PRO A 214 -5.95 2.63 -8.89
C PRO A 214 -5.48 3.11 -7.52
N ILE A 215 -4.37 2.52 -7.06
CA ILE A 215 -3.57 3.09 -5.99
C ILE A 215 -2.77 4.24 -6.59
N PHE A 216 -3.10 5.45 -6.18
CA PHE A 216 -2.28 6.64 -6.45
C PHE A 216 -1.38 7.03 -5.25
N ALA A 217 -1.35 6.23 -4.20
CA ALA A 217 -0.98 6.65 -2.84
C ALA A 217 0.53 6.88 -2.59
N GLY A 218 0.83 7.94 -1.81
CA GLY A 218 2.06 8.09 -0.99
C GLY A 218 2.82 9.41 -1.17
N ASP A 219 3.20 10.08 -0.07
CA ASP A 219 4.13 11.25 -0.04
C ASP A 219 5.57 10.89 -0.44
N SER A 220 5.81 9.63 -0.82
CA SER A 220 7.06 9.20 -1.41
C SER A 220 6.95 9.30 -2.94
N GLY A 221 7.81 10.14 -3.55
CA GLY A 221 7.84 10.34 -5.01
C GLY A 221 8.10 9.09 -5.88
N TRP A 222 8.20 7.90 -5.26
CA TRP A 222 8.33 6.58 -5.91
C TRP A 222 7.00 6.04 -6.43
N GLU A 223 5.91 6.33 -5.72
CA GLU A 223 4.59 5.71 -5.92
C GLU A 223 3.67 6.63 -6.74
N ARG A 224 3.95 7.95 -6.74
CA ARG A 224 3.29 8.94 -7.62
C ARG A 224 3.58 8.74 -9.10
N THR A 225 4.61 8.00 -9.48
CA THR A 225 4.96 7.78 -10.90
C THR A 225 4.33 6.50 -11.45
N ARG A 226 3.90 5.58 -10.59
CA ARG A 226 3.59 4.19 -10.99
C ARG A 226 2.40 3.62 -10.23
N PRO A 227 1.18 3.96 -10.68
CA PRO A 227 -0.03 3.48 -10.02
C PRO A 227 -0.13 1.96 -10.11
N THR A 228 -0.69 1.37 -9.06
CA THR A 228 -1.01 -0.06 -9.03
C THR A 228 -2.51 -0.24 -9.24
N LEU A 229 -2.89 -1.03 -10.24
CA LEU A 229 -4.28 -1.39 -10.53
C LEU A 229 -4.57 -2.80 -10.01
N LYS A 230 -5.45 -2.92 -9.02
CA LYS A 230 -5.90 -4.23 -8.53
C LYS A 230 -6.94 -4.81 -9.48
N VAL A 231 -6.58 -5.87 -10.20
CA VAL A 231 -7.45 -6.52 -11.19
C VAL A 231 -8.05 -7.83 -10.71
N GLN A 232 -7.54 -8.39 -9.61
CA GLN A 232 -8.00 -9.66 -9.03
C GLN A 232 -7.94 -9.59 -7.50
N ASP A 233 -8.91 -10.19 -6.81
CA ASP A 233 -8.96 -10.26 -5.34
C ASP A 233 -9.48 -11.62 -4.86
N GLY A 234 -9.23 -11.94 -3.58
CA GLY A 234 -9.56 -13.23 -3.00
C GLY A 234 -8.75 -14.39 -3.58
N CYS A 235 -8.98 -15.61 -3.08
CA CYS A 235 -8.23 -16.78 -3.55
C CYS A 235 -9.01 -18.08 -3.29
N ASN A 236 -8.98 -18.99 -4.27
CA ASN A 236 -9.59 -20.32 -4.15
C ASN A 236 -8.60 -21.39 -3.67
N ASN A 237 -7.33 -21.04 -3.45
CA ASN A 237 -6.34 -21.98 -2.89
C ASN A 237 -6.61 -22.18 -1.39
N ARG A 238 -6.50 -23.44 -0.93
CA ARG A 238 -6.66 -23.84 0.47
C ARG A 238 -5.31 -24.15 1.12
N CYS A 239 -4.36 -23.22 0.98
CA CYS A 239 -3.06 -23.32 1.63
C CYS A 239 -3.24 -23.39 3.15
N SER A 240 -2.58 -24.34 3.83
CA SER A 240 -2.86 -24.61 5.25
C SER A 240 -2.57 -23.43 6.19
N PHE A 241 -1.66 -22.53 5.80
CA PHE A 241 -1.29 -21.33 6.56
C PHE A 241 -2.09 -20.07 6.21
N CYS A 242 -2.83 -20.06 5.11
CA CYS A 242 -3.31 -18.81 4.51
C CYS A 242 -4.70 -18.44 5.02
N VAL A 243 -4.81 -17.27 5.66
CA VAL A 243 -6.10 -16.73 6.15
C VAL A 243 -6.92 -16.06 5.05
N ILE A 244 -6.32 -15.76 3.89
CA ILE A 244 -6.89 -14.94 2.82
C ILE A 244 -8.29 -15.39 2.37
N PRO A 245 -8.58 -16.69 2.13
CA PRO A 245 -9.93 -17.10 1.74
C PRO A 245 -11.01 -16.66 2.74
N PHE A 246 -10.71 -16.63 4.03
CA PHE A 246 -11.65 -16.28 5.10
C PHE A 246 -11.81 -14.77 5.32
N VAL A 247 -10.91 -13.95 4.76
CA VAL A 247 -10.96 -12.49 4.93
C VAL A 247 -11.22 -11.75 3.64
N ARG A 248 -10.96 -12.37 2.47
CA ARG A 248 -11.18 -11.79 1.14
C ARG A 248 -12.10 -12.64 0.26
N GLY A 249 -12.50 -13.84 0.71
CA GLY A 249 -13.44 -14.69 -0.02
C GLY A 249 -12.81 -15.40 -1.23
N ARG A 250 -13.69 -15.89 -2.11
CA ARG A 250 -13.33 -16.58 -3.36
C ARG A 250 -12.56 -15.65 -4.31
N SER A 251 -11.83 -16.25 -5.24
CA SER A 251 -11.18 -15.50 -6.32
C SER A 251 -12.23 -14.76 -7.14
N ARG A 252 -12.04 -13.46 -7.32
CA ARG A 252 -12.87 -12.57 -8.12
C ARG A 252 -11.98 -11.72 -9.03
N SER A 253 -12.40 -11.55 -10.27
CA SER A 253 -11.69 -10.80 -11.30
C SER A 253 -12.44 -9.54 -11.68
N LEU A 254 -11.71 -8.46 -11.94
CA LEU A 254 -12.29 -7.29 -12.55
C LEU A 254 -12.53 -7.56 -14.05
N PRO A 255 -13.70 -7.23 -14.62
CA PRO A 255 -13.98 -7.46 -16.04
C PRO A 255 -12.99 -6.71 -16.95
N LEU A 256 -12.65 -7.32 -18.09
CA LEU A 256 -11.66 -6.79 -19.03
C LEU A 256 -11.95 -5.33 -19.45
N GLY A 257 -13.19 -5.02 -19.83
CA GLY A 257 -13.58 -3.67 -20.26
C GLY A 257 -13.35 -2.61 -19.17
N ARG A 258 -13.57 -2.96 -17.90
CA ARG A 258 -13.28 -2.07 -16.77
C ARG A 258 -11.79 -1.87 -16.57
N ILE A 259 -10.98 -2.93 -16.73
CA ILE A 259 -9.52 -2.82 -16.63
C ILE A 259 -8.97 -1.89 -17.70
N LEU A 260 -9.41 -2.06 -18.96
CA LEU A 260 -8.97 -1.21 -20.07
C LEU A 260 -9.34 0.26 -19.84
N GLY A 261 -10.57 0.54 -19.41
CA GLY A 261 -11.00 1.91 -19.09
C GLY A 261 -10.18 2.56 -17.97
N GLU A 262 -9.84 1.82 -16.91
CA GLU A 262 -8.98 2.34 -15.83
C GLU A 262 -7.54 2.57 -16.31
N VAL A 263 -7.00 1.68 -17.17
CA VAL A 263 -5.68 1.86 -17.78
C VAL A 263 -5.65 3.10 -18.68
N ASP A 264 -6.64 3.28 -19.55
CA ASP A 264 -6.73 4.44 -20.44
C ASP A 264 -6.88 5.74 -19.65
N ALA A 265 -7.68 5.73 -18.57
CA ALA A 265 -7.79 6.88 -17.67
C ALA A 265 -6.44 7.24 -17.02
N MET A 266 -5.64 6.25 -16.62
CA MET A 266 -4.30 6.49 -16.08
C MET A 266 -3.33 7.00 -17.15
N VAL A 267 -3.37 6.44 -18.35
CA VAL A 267 -2.53 6.93 -19.46
C VAL A 267 -2.90 8.37 -19.81
N ALA A 268 -4.19 8.72 -19.85
CA ALA A 268 -4.67 10.08 -20.07
C ALA A 268 -4.25 11.05 -18.95
N ALA A 269 -4.14 10.56 -17.71
CA ALA A 269 -3.59 11.31 -16.58
C ALA A 269 -2.05 11.43 -16.62
N GLY A 270 -1.38 10.88 -17.64
CA GLY A 270 0.06 11.00 -17.88
C GLY A 270 0.91 9.88 -17.29
N TYR A 271 0.33 8.84 -16.70
CA TYR A 271 1.11 7.72 -16.15
C TYR A 271 1.74 6.88 -17.25
N ARG A 272 3.05 6.65 -17.17
CA ARG A 272 3.81 5.85 -18.16
C ARG A 272 3.93 4.37 -17.79
N GLU A 273 4.03 4.06 -16.49
CA GLU A 273 4.09 2.68 -16.00
C GLU A 273 2.88 2.34 -15.11
N ILE A 274 2.23 1.22 -15.39
CA ILE A 274 1.11 0.70 -14.57
C ILE A 274 1.47 -0.69 -14.05
N VAL A 275 1.21 -0.92 -12.76
CA VAL A 275 1.44 -2.22 -12.12
C VAL A 275 0.11 -2.97 -11.96
N LEU A 276 -0.06 -4.11 -12.62
CA LEU A 276 -1.19 -5.00 -12.37
C LEU A 276 -0.97 -5.80 -11.09
N SER A 277 -1.95 -5.75 -10.21
CA SER A 277 -1.91 -6.45 -8.93
C SER A 277 -3.13 -7.30 -8.66
N GLY A 278 -2.93 -8.34 -7.86
CA GLY A 278 -3.98 -9.16 -7.30
C GLY A 278 -3.45 -10.02 -6.16
N ILE A 279 -4.36 -10.73 -5.51
CA ILE A 279 -4.02 -11.69 -4.46
C ILE A 279 -3.41 -12.96 -5.07
N ASN A 280 -4.00 -13.45 -6.15
CA ASN A 280 -3.53 -14.56 -6.96
C ASN A 280 -3.76 -14.21 -8.44
N LEU A 281 -2.88 -13.35 -8.96
CA LEU A 281 -3.08 -12.66 -10.23
C LEU A 281 -3.23 -13.60 -11.44
N GLY A 282 -2.51 -14.73 -11.44
CA GLY A 282 -2.62 -15.77 -12.48
C GLY A 282 -3.99 -16.47 -12.57
N ARG A 283 -4.88 -16.22 -11.62
CA ARG A 283 -6.26 -16.71 -11.62
C ARG A 283 -7.25 -15.77 -12.30
N TRP A 284 -6.82 -14.56 -12.68
CA TRP A 284 -7.68 -13.61 -13.35
C TRP A 284 -8.39 -14.24 -14.56
N GLY A 285 -9.67 -13.91 -14.73
CA GLY A 285 -10.51 -14.28 -15.86
C GLY A 285 -11.25 -15.62 -15.72
N ARG A 286 -10.87 -16.47 -14.76
CA ARG A 286 -11.47 -17.82 -14.62
C ARG A 286 -12.89 -17.81 -14.01
N ASP A 287 -13.22 -16.74 -13.31
CA ASP A 287 -14.52 -16.51 -12.67
C ASP A 287 -15.46 -15.60 -13.48
N LEU A 288 -14.97 -15.01 -14.58
CA LEU A 288 -15.79 -14.14 -15.43
C LEU A 288 -16.74 -14.97 -16.29
N GLU A 289 -17.99 -14.53 -16.37
CA GLU A 289 -19.01 -15.11 -17.25
C GLU A 289 -18.77 -14.73 -18.72
N GLY A 290 -19.29 -15.55 -19.64
CA GLY A 290 -19.09 -15.38 -21.08
C GLY A 290 -17.97 -16.26 -21.63
N ASP A 291 -16.72 -15.81 -21.58
CA ASP A 291 -15.60 -16.54 -22.16
C ASP A 291 -14.75 -17.29 -21.11
N ARG A 292 -15.05 -18.59 -20.97
CA ARG A 292 -14.33 -19.52 -20.10
C ARG A 292 -12.87 -19.75 -20.50
N ARG A 293 -12.41 -19.22 -21.65
CA ARG A 293 -11.02 -19.31 -22.12
C ARG A 293 -10.18 -18.13 -21.66
N LEU A 294 -10.78 -17.05 -21.15
CA LEU A 294 -10.01 -15.91 -20.63
C LEU A 294 -9.06 -16.37 -19.52
N ARG A 295 -7.77 -16.10 -19.72
CA ARG A 295 -6.71 -16.34 -18.75
C ARG A 295 -5.91 -15.06 -18.56
N PHE A 296 -5.05 -15.06 -17.56
CA PHE A 296 -4.20 -13.90 -17.28
C PHE A 296 -3.34 -13.45 -18.49
N PRO A 297 -2.74 -14.33 -19.31
CA PRO A 297 -2.07 -13.90 -20.55
C PRO A 297 -2.99 -13.13 -21.51
N SER A 298 -4.27 -13.50 -21.60
CA SER A 298 -5.27 -12.78 -22.40
C SER A 298 -5.45 -11.34 -21.93
N LEU A 299 -5.44 -11.10 -20.60
CA LEU A 299 -5.48 -9.74 -20.05
C LEU A 299 -4.25 -8.93 -20.44
N VAL A 300 -3.05 -9.50 -20.22
CA VAL A 300 -1.79 -8.82 -20.53
C VAL A 300 -1.75 -8.43 -22.00
N ARG A 301 -2.10 -9.37 -22.88
CA ARG A 301 -2.21 -9.14 -24.33
C ARG A 301 -3.19 -8.02 -24.67
N ALA A 302 -4.40 -8.07 -24.13
CA ALA A 302 -5.41 -7.05 -24.37
C ALA A 302 -4.99 -5.66 -23.89
N VAL A 303 -4.33 -5.54 -22.74
CA VAL A 303 -3.80 -4.25 -22.27
C VAL A 303 -2.74 -3.73 -23.23
N LEU A 304 -1.81 -4.57 -23.68
CA LEU A 304 -0.77 -4.16 -24.63
C LEU A 304 -1.36 -3.74 -25.98
N GLU A 305 -2.32 -4.50 -26.52
CA GLU A 305 -2.88 -4.27 -27.85
C GLU A 305 -3.88 -3.11 -27.88
N ARG A 306 -4.62 -2.87 -26.79
CA ARG A 306 -5.79 -1.98 -26.78
C ARG A 306 -5.61 -0.70 -25.99
N THR A 307 -4.46 -0.50 -25.35
CA THR A 307 -4.17 0.71 -24.57
C THR A 307 -2.80 1.30 -24.93
N GLY A 308 -2.62 2.59 -24.65
CA GLY A 308 -1.37 3.32 -24.90
C GLY A 308 -0.30 3.18 -23.81
N VAL A 309 -0.44 2.28 -22.82
CA VAL A 309 0.48 2.21 -21.67
C VAL A 309 1.92 1.90 -22.10
N GLU A 310 2.88 2.74 -21.72
CA GLU A 310 4.26 2.59 -22.17
C GLU A 310 4.97 1.39 -21.51
N LYS A 311 4.70 1.17 -20.21
CA LYS A 311 5.21 0.00 -19.49
C LYS A 311 4.14 -0.64 -18.60
N LEU A 312 4.00 -1.95 -18.73
CA LEU A 312 3.18 -2.78 -17.88
C LEU A 312 4.08 -3.60 -16.96
N ARG A 313 3.82 -3.56 -15.66
CA ARG A 313 4.46 -4.46 -14.69
C ARG A 313 3.41 -5.38 -14.08
N ILE A 314 3.81 -6.60 -13.81
CA ILE A 314 2.97 -7.61 -13.19
C ILE A 314 3.51 -7.88 -11.79
N SER A 315 2.62 -8.01 -10.80
CA SER A 315 3.01 -8.35 -9.42
C SER A 315 3.21 -9.86 -9.24
N SER A 316 2.80 -10.42 -8.09
CA SER A 316 2.98 -11.84 -7.77
C SER A 316 2.06 -12.74 -8.58
N VAL A 317 2.63 -13.79 -9.19
CA VAL A 317 1.89 -14.83 -9.93
C VAL A 317 2.32 -16.20 -9.42
N GLU A 318 1.34 -17.06 -9.09
CA GLU A 318 1.59 -18.43 -8.61
C GLU A 318 2.45 -19.23 -9.59
N PRO A 319 3.35 -20.13 -9.11
CA PRO A 319 4.35 -20.77 -9.95
C PRO A 319 3.77 -21.52 -11.15
N MET A 320 2.64 -22.22 -10.96
CA MET A 320 2.02 -23.00 -12.02
C MET A 320 1.23 -22.16 -13.03
N ASP A 321 1.00 -20.88 -12.72
CA ASP A 321 0.34 -19.94 -13.63
C ASP A 321 1.37 -19.17 -14.49
N TRP A 322 2.68 -19.37 -14.26
CA TRP A 322 3.75 -19.11 -15.23
C TRP A 322 3.82 -20.23 -16.26
N ASN A 323 2.85 -20.27 -17.17
CA ASN A 323 2.88 -21.15 -18.33
C ASN A 323 3.75 -20.57 -19.45
N ASP A 324 4.02 -21.38 -20.48
CA ASP A 324 4.88 -20.98 -21.59
C ASP A 324 4.32 -19.73 -22.31
N GLU A 325 3.00 -19.65 -22.49
CA GLU A 325 2.34 -18.47 -23.06
C GLU A 325 2.63 -17.17 -22.29
N LEU A 326 2.56 -17.19 -20.95
CA LEU A 326 2.87 -16.01 -20.14
C LEU A 326 4.35 -15.65 -20.24
N ILE A 327 5.23 -16.65 -20.18
CA ILE A 327 6.68 -16.45 -20.25
C ILE A 327 7.05 -15.84 -21.60
N GLU A 328 6.56 -16.40 -22.70
CA GLU A 328 6.76 -15.90 -24.06
C GLU A 328 6.21 -14.49 -24.24
N LEU A 329 5.00 -14.22 -23.75
CA LEU A 329 4.41 -12.88 -23.82
C LEU A 329 5.24 -11.86 -23.05
N MET A 330 5.68 -12.20 -21.84
CA MET A 330 6.53 -11.32 -21.04
C MET A 330 7.92 -11.15 -21.65
N ALA A 331 8.47 -12.16 -22.31
CA ALA A 331 9.77 -12.14 -22.99
C ALA A 331 9.74 -11.36 -24.32
N GLY A 332 8.69 -11.51 -25.12
CA GLY A 332 8.56 -10.88 -26.43
C GLY A 332 8.11 -9.42 -26.39
N ALA A 333 7.36 -9.00 -25.37
CA ALA A 333 6.82 -7.64 -25.31
C ALA A 333 7.77 -6.65 -24.63
N ALA A 334 8.37 -5.74 -25.41
CA ALA A 334 9.21 -4.66 -24.87
C ALA A 334 8.47 -3.73 -23.88
N ARG A 335 7.14 -3.63 -24.01
CA ARG A 335 6.26 -2.87 -23.11
C ARG A 335 5.94 -3.61 -21.80
N VAL A 336 6.48 -4.80 -21.57
CA VAL A 336 6.36 -5.52 -20.29
C VAL A 336 7.67 -5.48 -19.53
N ALA A 337 7.59 -5.13 -18.24
CA ALA A 337 8.75 -5.06 -17.36
C ALA A 337 9.37 -6.46 -17.13
N ARG A 338 10.71 -6.54 -17.17
CA ARG A 338 11.50 -7.78 -16.97
C ARG A 338 11.56 -8.20 -15.49
N HIS A 339 10.41 -8.52 -14.93
CA HIS A 339 10.26 -8.80 -13.51
C HIS A 339 9.27 -9.94 -13.28
N ALA A 340 9.70 -10.94 -12.53
CA ALA A 340 8.89 -12.09 -12.14
C ALA A 340 8.93 -12.26 -10.63
N HIS A 341 7.77 -12.23 -9.99
CA HIS A 341 7.64 -12.60 -8.59
C HIS A 341 6.82 -13.88 -8.47
N VAL A 342 7.46 -14.94 -7.99
CA VAL A 342 6.97 -16.32 -8.02
C VAL A 342 7.01 -16.86 -6.58
N PRO A 343 5.88 -16.98 -5.88
CA PRO A 343 5.88 -17.32 -4.46
C PRO A 343 6.23 -18.80 -4.23
N LEU A 344 7.38 -19.07 -3.60
CA LEU A 344 7.89 -20.42 -3.32
C LEU A 344 7.30 -21.03 -2.05
N GLN A 345 7.22 -20.24 -0.99
CA GLN A 345 6.91 -20.62 0.40
C GLN A 345 8.00 -21.49 1.05
N SER A 346 8.33 -22.66 0.50
CA SER A 346 9.40 -23.54 0.99
C SER A 346 10.04 -24.29 -0.19
N GLY A 347 11.33 -24.66 -0.05
CA GLY A 347 12.01 -25.51 -1.03
C GLY A 347 11.91 -27.00 -0.71
N SER A 348 11.39 -27.37 0.46
CA SER A 348 11.22 -28.77 0.87
C SER A 348 9.90 -29.34 0.37
N ASP A 349 9.96 -30.50 -0.28
CA ASP A 349 8.77 -31.19 -0.78
C ASP A 349 7.80 -31.58 0.36
N ARG A 350 8.34 -32.04 1.49
CA ARG A 350 7.53 -32.43 2.65
C ARG A 350 6.78 -31.22 3.22
N ILE A 351 7.46 -30.09 3.38
CA ILE A 351 6.85 -28.86 3.89
C ILE A 351 5.85 -28.28 2.90
N LEU A 352 6.15 -28.28 1.60
CA LEU A 352 5.20 -27.85 0.56
C LEU A 352 3.90 -28.67 0.59
N ARG A 353 3.98 -29.98 0.84
CA ARG A 353 2.78 -30.82 1.04
C ARG A 353 2.00 -30.41 2.29
N LEU A 354 2.66 -30.22 3.42
CA LEU A 354 2.01 -29.74 4.66
C LEU A 354 1.39 -28.35 4.49
N MET A 355 1.98 -27.52 3.64
CA MET A 355 1.47 -26.21 3.23
C MET A 355 0.26 -26.31 2.27
N HIS A 356 -0.09 -27.51 1.81
CA HIS A 356 -1.09 -27.79 0.77
C HIS A 356 -0.79 -27.12 -0.57
N ARG A 357 0.50 -27.01 -0.94
CA ARG A 357 0.90 -26.47 -2.24
C ARG A 357 0.67 -27.52 -3.33
N LYS A 358 0.13 -27.06 -4.46
CA LYS A 358 -0.23 -27.91 -5.62
C LYS A 358 0.94 -28.09 -6.60
N TYR A 359 2.17 -27.98 -6.11
CA TYR A 359 3.38 -28.20 -6.88
C TYR A 359 4.44 -28.87 -6.00
N ARG A 360 5.57 -29.17 -6.62
CA ARG A 360 6.73 -29.81 -6.02
C ARG A 360 7.97 -28.96 -6.34
N PRO A 361 9.08 -29.10 -5.61
CA PRO A 361 10.28 -28.31 -5.86
C PRO A 361 10.75 -28.38 -7.31
N TRP A 362 10.72 -29.57 -7.94
CA TRP A 362 11.14 -29.72 -9.35
C TRP A 362 10.21 -29.01 -10.35
N HIS A 363 8.89 -29.03 -10.16
CA HIS A 363 7.95 -28.25 -10.99
C HIS A 363 8.24 -26.75 -10.88
N TYR A 364 8.52 -26.28 -9.67
CA TYR A 364 8.86 -24.89 -9.41
C TYR A 364 10.19 -24.52 -10.08
N ALA A 365 11.21 -25.35 -9.93
CA ALA A 365 12.54 -25.12 -10.49
C ALA A 365 12.51 -25.06 -12.03
N ASP A 366 11.74 -25.94 -12.69
CA ASP A 366 11.51 -25.87 -14.14
C ASP A 366 10.97 -24.50 -14.56
N ARG A 367 9.93 -23.98 -13.88
CA ARG A 367 9.38 -22.66 -14.19
C ARG A 367 10.38 -21.53 -14.01
N ILE A 368 11.15 -21.54 -12.93
CA ILE A 368 12.18 -20.51 -12.71
C ILE A 368 13.27 -20.55 -13.78
N ARG A 369 13.70 -21.75 -14.21
CA ARG A 369 14.71 -21.89 -15.26
C ARG A 369 14.18 -21.35 -16.59
N ARG A 370 12.97 -21.71 -16.99
CA ARG A 370 12.31 -21.18 -18.20
C ARG A 370 12.18 -19.65 -18.18
N ILE A 371 11.80 -19.07 -17.05
CA ILE A 371 11.74 -17.60 -16.89
C ILE A 371 13.13 -16.99 -17.08
N ARG A 372 14.19 -17.57 -16.48
CA ARG A 372 15.56 -17.07 -16.63
C ARG A 372 16.08 -17.23 -18.06
N GLU A 373 15.80 -18.35 -18.72
CA GLU A 373 16.19 -18.62 -20.10
C GLU A 373 15.52 -17.63 -21.06
N ALA A 374 14.22 -17.41 -20.91
CA ALA A 374 13.47 -16.48 -21.77
C ALA A 374 13.77 -15.00 -21.47
N MET A 375 14.14 -14.67 -20.23
CA MET A 375 14.48 -13.31 -19.80
C MET A 375 15.77 -13.30 -18.96
N PRO A 376 16.97 -13.34 -19.60
CA PRO A 376 18.25 -13.46 -18.90
C PRO A 376 18.54 -12.36 -17.88
N GLN A 377 18.02 -11.15 -18.09
CA GLN A 377 18.20 -10.01 -17.19
C GLN A 377 17.02 -9.77 -16.23
N ALA A 378 16.01 -10.65 -16.21
CA ALA A 378 14.86 -10.47 -15.34
C ALA A 378 15.23 -10.55 -13.86
N ALA A 379 14.61 -9.67 -13.06
CA ALA A 379 14.59 -9.88 -11.62
C ALA A 379 13.58 -10.95 -11.29
N ILE A 380 14.04 -12.03 -10.64
CA ILE A 380 13.22 -13.16 -10.24
C ILE A 380 13.22 -13.22 -8.73
N GLY A 381 12.07 -12.95 -8.12
CA GLY A 381 11.91 -13.01 -6.67
C GLY A 381 10.92 -14.04 -6.20
N ALA A 382 11.01 -14.40 -4.92
CA ALA A 382 10.09 -15.32 -4.28
C ALA A 382 9.75 -14.91 -2.84
N ASP A 383 8.56 -15.29 -2.41
CA ASP A 383 8.15 -15.32 -1.02
C ASP A 383 8.61 -16.63 -0.37
N VAL A 384 9.27 -16.57 0.78
CA VAL A 384 9.80 -17.74 1.51
C VAL A 384 9.46 -17.63 3.00
N MET A 385 8.93 -18.71 3.56
CA MET A 385 8.55 -18.83 4.96
C MET A 385 9.52 -19.78 5.67
N ALA A 386 10.00 -19.40 6.85
CA ALA A 386 10.75 -20.27 7.75
C ALA A 386 10.00 -20.52 9.07
N GLY A 387 10.21 -21.69 9.68
CA GLY A 387 9.59 -22.07 10.95
C GLY A 387 8.15 -22.55 10.81
N PHE A 388 7.77 -23.10 9.66
CA PHE A 388 6.45 -23.68 9.47
C PHE A 388 6.24 -24.88 10.43
N PRO A 389 5.02 -25.13 10.95
CA PRO A 389 4.77 -26.25 11.86
C PRO A 389 5.20 -27.59 11.27
N GLY A 390 6.06 -28.28 12.00
CA GLY A 390 6.68 -29.54 11.59
C GLY A 390 8.00 -29.40 10.84
N GLU A 391 8.52 -28.20 10.55
CA GLU A 391 9.80 -28.00 9.84
C GLU A 391 11.03 -28.41 10.67
N SER A 392 11.71 -29.49 10.24
CA SER A 392 12.96 -29.95 10.84
C SER A 392 14.18 -29.23 10.27
N ASP A 393 15.35 -29.45 10.86
CA ASP A 393 16.61 -28.90 10.34
C ASP A 393 16.93 -29.41 8.93
N ALA A 394 16.60 -30.68 8.64
CA ALA A 394 16.80 -31.27 7.33
C ALA A 394 15.92 -30.59 6.25
N ASP A 395 14.66 -30.27 6.55
CA ASP A 395 13.77 -29.59 5.59
C ASP A 395 14.18 -28.14 5.36
N PHE A 396 14.66 -27.47 6.41
CA PHE A 396 15.19 -26.12 6.29
C PHE A 396 16.43 -26.12 5.40
N GLU A 397 17.34 -27.05 5.63
CA GLU A 397 18.59 -27.14 4.86
C GLU A 397 18.33 -27.58 3.40
N GLU A 398 17.37 -28.47 3.16
CA GLU A 398 16.86 -28.79 1.82
C GLU A 398 16.34 -27.52 1.12
N SER A 399 15.52 -26.73 1.83
CA SER A 399 14.98 -25.47 1.30
C SER A 399 16.07 -24.45 1.01
N TYR A 400 17.06 -24.32 1.90
CA TYR A 400 18.18 -23.41 1.76
C TYR A 400 19.01 -23.75 0.51
N ARG A 401 19.38 -25.02 0.33
CA ARG A 401 20.13 -25.50 -0.84
C ARG A 401 19.34 -25.34 -2.13
N PHE A 402 18.05 -25.66 -2.11
CA PHE A 402 17.16 -25.48 -3.26
C PHE A 402 17.12 -24.01 -3.72
N ILE A 403 16.95 -23.08 -2.78
CA ILE A 403 16.96 -21.65 -3.07
C ILE A 403 18.34 -21.19 -3.55
N ALA A 404 19.42 -21.67 -2.91
CA ALA A 404 20.79 -21.34 -3.28
C ALA A 404 21.11 -21.76 -4.73
N GLY A 405 20.60 -22.90 -5.18
CA GLY A 405 20.79 -23.42 -6.54
C GLY A 405 19.94 -22.78 -7.63
N LEU A 406 18.99 -21.89 -7.29
CA LEU A 406 18.11 -21.22 -8.26
C LEU A 406 18.53 -19.76 -8.53
N PRO A 407 18.24 -19.23 -9.74
CA PRO A 407 18.67 -17.90 -10.18
C PRO A 407 17.79 -16.76 -9.64
N PHE A 408 17.43 -16.85 -8.35
CA PHE A 408 16.72 -15.78 -7.65
C PHE A 408 17.61 -14.54 -7.47
N THR A 409 17.00 -13.37 -7.56
CA THR A 409 17.66 -12.07 -7.42
C THR A 409 17.25 -11.33 -6.15
N TYR A 410 16.12 -11.70 -5.55
CA TYR A 410 15.70 -11.22 -4.23
C TYR A 410 14.71 -12.20 -3.59
N LEU A 411 14.59 -12.18 -2.27
CA LEU A 411 13.61 -12.98 -1.54
C LEU A 411 12.86 -12.10 -0.54
N HIS A 412 11.56 -12.33 -0.40
CA HIS A 412 10.80 -11.88 0.74
C HIS A 412 10.75 -13.00 1.77
N VAL A 413 11.61 -12.88 2.80
CA VAL A 413 11.72 -13.90 3.85
C VAL A 413 10.94 -13.47 5.09
N PHE A 414 10.02 -14.31 5.52
CA PHE A 414 9.20 -14.11 6.70
C PHE A 414 9.20 -15.34 7.60
N THR A 415 9.05 -15.09 8.90
CA THR A 415 8.83 -16.13 9.89
C THR A 415 7.36 -16.53 9.87
N TYR A 416 7.07 -17.83 10.00
CA TYR A 416 5.70 -18.31 10.15
C TYR A 416 4.99 -17.59 11.30
N SER A 417 3.76 -17.16 11.04
CA SER A 417 2.88 -16.53 12.02
C SER A 417 1.56 -17.29 12.02
N ALA A 418 1.26 -17.99 13.12
CA ALA A 418 0.00 -18.69 13.28
C ALA A 418 -1.17 -17.71 13.21
N ARG A 419 -2.16 -18.03 12.38
CA ARG A 419 -3.36 -17.20 12.20
C ARG A 419 -4.58 -18.00 12.65
N PRO A 420 -5.42 -17.48 13.57
CA PRO A 420 -6.62 -18.17 14.01
C PRO A 420 -7.49 -18.63 12.84
N GLY A 421 -7.97 -19.87 12.89
CA GLY A 421 -8.81 -20.48 11.86
C GLY A 421 -8.08 -21.13 10.69
N THR A 422 -6.74 -21.03 10.60
CA THR A 422 -5.98 -21.75 9.56
C THR A 422 -5.59 -23.15 10.03
N ALA A 423 -5.50 -24.11 9.10
CA ALA A 423 -5.16 -25.49 9.43
C ALA A 423 -3.76 -25.59 10.09
N ALA A 424 -2.80 -24.80 9.62
CA ALA A 424 -1.45 -24.76 10.18
C ALA A 424 -1.40 -24.22 11.61
N ALA A 425 -2.35 -23.39 12.03
CA ALA A 425 -2.38 -22.89 13.42
C ALA A 425 -2.70 -23.99 14.44
N SER A 426 -3.34 -25.07 14.00
CA SER A 426 -3.71 -26.23 14.83
C SER A 426 -2.77 -27.42 14.66
N MET A 427 -1.74 -27.31 13.81
CA MET A 427 -0.80 -28.40 13.56
C MET A 427 0.18 -28.59 14.74
N PRO A 428 0.57 -29.83 15.08
CA PRO A 428 1.63 -30.07 16.05
C PRO A 428 3.01 -29.69 15.49
N GLY A 429 4.02 -29.66 16.37
CA GLY A 429 5.42 -29.48 15.97
C GLY A 429 5.79 -28.03 15.61
N HIS A 430 5.22 -27.05 16.30
CA HIS A 430 5.61 -25.65 16.13
C HIS A 430 7.10 -25.46 16.41
N VAL A 431 7.81 -24.86 15.44
CA VAL A 431 9.24 -24.56 15.58
C VAL A 431 9.42 -23.48 16.63
N HIS A 432 10.39 -23.67 17.53
CA HIS A 432 10.71 -22.69 18.56
C HIS A 432 11.08 -21.34 17.93
N GLY A 433 10.60 -20.23 18.52
CA GLY A 433 10.73 -18.90 17.93
C GLY A 433 12.18 -18.46 17.70
N ALA A 434 13.13 -18.91 18.53
CA ALA A 434 14.55 -18.63 18.33
C ALA A 434 15.10 -19.29 17.06
N VAL A 435 14.79 -20.57 16.84
CA VAL A 435 15.20 -21.34 15.66
C VAL A 435 14.58 -20.76 14.39
N ALA A 436 13.29 -20.41 14.44
CA ALA A 436 12.60 -19.81 13.29
C ALA A 436 13.20 -18.44 12.90
N ARG A 437 13.65 -17.64 13.88
CA ARG A 437 14.35 -16.37 13.65
C ARG A 437 15.74 -16.56 13.06
N GLU A 438 16.52 -17.51 13.57
CA GLU A 438 17.84 -17.88 13.04
C GLU A 438 17.73 -18.33 11.56
N ARG A 439 16.82 -19.26 11.26
CA ARG A 439 16.51 -19.71 9.90
C ARG A 439 16.10 -18.56 8.97
N THR A 440 15.26 -17.65 9.46
CA THR A 440 14.86 -16.44 8.74
C THR A 440 16.07 -15.55 8.44
N HIS A 441 17.01 -15.41 9.39
CA HIS A 441 18.22 -14.62 9.22
C HIS A 441 19.14 -15.22 8.14
N ARG A 442 19.43 -16.53 8.22
CA ARG A 442 20.23 -17.25 7.20
C ARG A 442 19.69 -17.08 5.78
N LEU A 443 18.36 -17.18 5.60
CA LEU A 443 17.72 -16.96 4.30
C LEU A 443 17.82 -15.50 3.82
N ARG A 444 17.82 -14.51 4.72
CA ARG A 444 18.01 -13.10 4.37
C ARG A 444 19.44 -12.80 3.94
N GLU A 445 20.43 -13.42 4.58
CA GLU A 445 21.83 -13.32 4.15
C GLU A 445 22.02 -13.93 2.76
N LEU A 446 21.45 -15.11 2.51
CA LEU A 446 21.44 -15.72 1.17
C LEU A 446 20.77 -14.80 0.14
N ALA A 447 19.64 -14.17 0.49
CA ALA A 447 18.96 -13.21 -0.37
C ALA A 447 19.83 -11.99 -0.69
N ALA A 448 20.55 -11.45 0.31
CA ALA A 448 21.44 -10.31 0.14
C ALA A 448 22.63 -10.65 -0.78
N THR A 449 23.24 -11.82 -0.60
CA THR A 449 24.31 -12.33 -1.47
C THR A 449 23.84 -12.47 -2.91
N LYS A 450 22.69 -13.10 -3.14
CA LYS A 450 22.09 -13.25 -4.47
C LYS A 450 21.73 -11.91 -5.10
N ASN A 451 21.19 -10.98 -4.32
CA ASN A 451 20.86 -9.65 -4.79
C ASN A 451 22.10 -8.84 -5.20
N ARG A 452 23.19 -8.93 -4.42
CA ARG A 452 24.46 -8.31 -4.78
C ARG A 452 25.02 -8.90 -6.07
N ALA A 453 25.04 -10.23 -6.20
CA ALA A 453 25.51 -10.91 -7.41
C ALA A 453 24.70 -10.49 -8.66
N PHE A 454 23.37 -10.39 -8.53
CA PHE A 454 22.51 -9.90 -9.62
C PHE A 454 22.82 -8.46 -10.01
N ARG A 455 23.02 -7.55 -9.04
CA ARG A 455 23.39 -6.16 -9.34
C ARG A 455 24.76 -6.08 -10.02
N GLN A 456 25.72 -6.91 -9.60
CA GLN A 456 27.04 -6.99 -10.22
C GLN A 456 26.95 -7.47 -11.68
N SER A 457 26.08 -8.43 -11.99
CA SER A 457 25.89 -8.88 -13.37
C SER A 457 25.22 -7.84 -14.28
N LEU A 458 24.69 -6.75 -13.73
CA LEU A 458 24.12 -5.64 -14.51
C LEU A 458 25.13 -4.52 -14.76
N ALA A 459 26.32 -4.54 -14.15
CA ALA A 459 27.33 -3.52 -14.39
C ALA A 459 27.83 -3.60 -15.85
N GLY A 460 27.85 -2.47 -16.55
CA GLY A 460 28.19 -2.39 -17.97
C GLY A 460 27.02 -2.67 -18.93
N GLU A 461 25.88 -3.16 -18.42
CA GLU A 461 24.71 -3.44 -19.23
C GLU A 461 23.90 -2.17 -19.55
N ARG A 462 23.15 -2.23 -20.65
CA ARG A 462 22.14 -1.22 -21.01
C ARG A 462 20.76 -1.66 -20.54
N LEU A 463 20.09 -0.81 -19.78
CA LEU A 463 18.76 -1.07 -19.23
C LEU A 463 17.78 0.06 -19.57
N GLN A 464 16.48 -0.23 -19.46
CA GLN A 464 15.46 0.81 -19.43
C GLN A 464 15.17 1.20 -17.99
N ALA A 465 15.05 2.49 -17.71
CA ALA A 465 14.67 3.00 -16.40
C ALA A 465 13.68 4.16 -16.48
N ILE A 466 12.76 4.20 -15.53
CA ILE A 466 11.82 5.32 -15.35
C ILE A 466 12.34 6.27 -14.27
N THR A 467 12.40 7.55 -14.59
CA THR A 467 12.80 8.61 -13.65
C THR A 467 11.69 8.91 -12.64
N LEU A 468 12.06 9.23 -11.41
CA LEU A 468 11.14 9.38 -10.28
C LEU A 468 11.20 10.77 -9.67
N ALA A 469 10.10 11.20 -9.05
CA ALA A 469 9.90 12.58 -8.62
C ALA A 469 10.81 13.07 -7.47
N LYS A 470 11.56 12.18 -6.80
CA LYS A 470 12.42 12.56 -5.65
C LYS A 470 13.87 12.73 -6.10
N GLN A 471 14.35 13.97 -6.12
CA GLN A 471 15.74 14.31 -6.39
C GLN A 471 16.63 14.02 -5.17
N ASP A 472 17.86 13.56 -5.42
CA ASP A 472 18.87 13.28 -4.40
C ASP A 472 20.11 14.12 -4.75
N GLY A 473 20.35 15.19 -3.96
CA GLY A 473 21.47 16.11 -4.19
C GLY A 473 21.39 16.94 -5.47
N GLN A 474 22.43 17.75 -5.72
CA GLN A 474 22.41 18.76 -6.78
C GLN A 474 22.63 18.23 -8.21
N ASN A 475 22.98 16.95 -8.43
CA ASN A 475 23.33 16.44 -9.77
C ASN A 475 22.96 14.97 -10.07
N SER A 476 21.95 14.39 -9.41
CA SER A 476 21.49 13.02 -9.73
C SER A 476 19.97 12.88 -9.66
N THR A 477 19.43 11.96 -10.46
CA THR A 477 18.01 11.64 -10.53
C THR A 477 17.76 10.21 -10.08
N ARG A 478 16.79 9.98 -9.19
CA ARG A 478 16.39 8.62 -8.80
C ARG A 478 15.56 8.01 -9.92
N ALA A 479 15.85 6.77 -10.27
CA ALA A 479 15.11 6.01 -11.26
C ALA A 479 14.88 4.57 -10.79
N LEU A 480 13.98 3.86 -11.47
CA LEU A 480 13.85 2.42 -11.33
C LEU A 480 13.97 1.75 -12.69
N THR A 481 14.80 0.71 -12.77
CA THR A 481 14.93 -0.09 -13.98
C THR A 481 13.67 -0.94 -14.23
N ASP A 482 13.50 -1.38 -15.47
CA ASP A 482 12.42 -2.29 -15.85
C ASP A 482 12.47 -3.62 -15.08
N ASN A 483 13.65 -4.12 -14.73
CA ASN A 483 13.86 -5.25 -13.82
C ASN A 483 13.80 -4.89 -12.33
N TYR A 484 13.19 -3.75 -11.97
CA TYR A 484 12.85 -3.35 -10.60
C TYR A 484 14.04 -3.10 -9.66
N VAL A 485 15.17 -2.67 -10.20
CA VAL A 485 16.36 -2.28 -9.43
C VAL A 485 16.42 -0.76 -9.30
N LYS A 486 16.74 -0.27 -8.11
CA LYS A 486 16.94 1.17 -7.87
C LYS A 486 18.15 1.65 -8.65
N LEU A 487 18.02 2.79 -9.31
CA LEU A 487 19.09 3.40 -10.08
C LEU A 487 19.28 4.86 -9.64
N ARG A 488 20.53 5.26 -9.41
CA ARG A 488 20.94 6.66 -9.35
C ARG A 488 21.47 7.05 -10.72
N LEU A 489 20.70 7.86 -11.45
CA LEU A 489 21.04 8.33 -12.79
C LEU A 489 21.80 9.65 -12.70
N SER A 490 22.91 9.78 -13.43
CA SER A 490 23.69 11.02 -13.48
C SER A 490 22.93 12.15 -14.20
N GLY A 491 23.03 13.36 -13.67
CA GLY A 491 22.34 14.54 -14.21
C GLY A 491 20.91 14.72 -13.69
N ARG A 492 20.30 15.83 -14.12
CA ARG A 492 18.92 16.19 -13.77
C ARG A 492 17.99 15.86 -14.93
N HIS A 493 17.04 14.96 -14.67
CA HIS A 493 16.05 14.53 -15.65
C HIS A 493 14.65 14.80 -15.12
N GLU A 494 13.71 15.07 -16.03
CA GLU A 494 12.30 15.17 -15.68
C GLU A 494 11.79 13.84 -15.11
N ALA A 495 10.87 13.90 -14.16
CA ALA A 495 10.25 12.70 -13.58
C ALA A 495 9.26 12.06 -14.57
N ASN A 496 8.98 10.76 -14.40
CA ASN A 496 8.02 10.01 -15.21
C ASN A 496 8.43 9.89 -16.69
N CYS A 497 9.73 9.76 -16.95
CA CYS A 497 10.31 9.55 -18.27
C CYS A 497 11.04 8.21 -18.32
N TRP A 498 10.72 7.38 -19.31
CA TRP A 498 11.51 6.18 -19.61
C TRP A 498 12.73 6.55 -20.43
N MET A 499 13.88 6.04 -20.02
CA MET A 499 15.17 6.31 -20.65
C MET A 499 15.99 5.03 -20.79
N GLN A 500 16.80 4.98 -21.84
CA GLN A 500 17.89 4.02 -21.94
C GLN A 500 19.04 4.50 -21.07
N VAL A 501 19.59 3.60 -20.26
CA VAL A 501 20.66 3.91 -19.31
C VAL A 501 21.78 2.88 -19.44
N GLU A 502 23.02 3.34 -19.28
CA GLU A 502 24.19 2.47 -19.15
C GLU A 502 24.55 2.40 -17.66
N VAL A 503 24.61 1.18 -17.12
CA VAL A 503 24.95 0.95 -15.71
C VAL A 503 26.46 1.07 -15.55
N THR A 504 26.92 2.05 -14.79
CA THR A 504 28.36 2.32 -14.59
C THR A 504 28.91 1.68 -13.32
N GLY A 505 28.04 1.33 -12.37
CA GLY A 505 28.47 0.81 -11.08
C GLY A 505 27.31 0.41 -10.16
N LEU A 506 27.66 0.10 -8.92
CA LEU A 506 26.71 -0.30 -7.88
C LEU A 506 26.66 0.76 -6.78
N THR A 507 25.48 0.93 -6.18
CA THR A 507 25.32 1.63 -4.91
C THR A 507 25.04 0.64 -3.78
N GLU A 508 24.97 1.12 -2.54
CA GLU A 508 24.62 0.30 -1.38
C GLU A 508 23.34 -0.53 -1.60
N ASP A 509 22.29 0.10 -2.12
CA ASP A 509 20.94 -0.50 -2.28
C ASP A 509 20.46 -0.61 -3.73
N GLY A 510 21.33 -0.35 -4.72
CA GLY A 510 20.95 -0.31 -6.12
C GLY A 510 22.13 -0.23 -7.09
N LEU A 511 21.92 0.50 -8.17
CA LEU A 511 22.84 0.74 -9.27
C LEU A 511 23.10 2.24 -9.42
N GLU A 512 24.21 2.58 -10.05
CA GLU A 512 24.47 3.91 -10.61
C GLU A 512 24.67 3.80 -12.12
N GLY A 513 24.28 4.84 -12.84
CA GLY A 513 24.39 4.84 -14.28
C GLY A 513 24.24 6.23 -14.89
N LYS A 514 24.41 6.28 -16.20
CA LYS A 514 24.27 7.49 -17.03
C LYS A 514 23.27 7.24 -18.16
N PRO A 515 22.65 8.29 -18.73
CA PRO A 515 21.87 8.13 -19.96
C PRO A 515 22.72 7.45 -21.04
N ALA A 516 22.17 6.45 -21.72
CA ALA A 516 22.83 5.85 -22.86
C ALA A 516 22.86 6.86 -24.01
N SER A 517 24.04 7.06 -24.60
CA SER A 517 24.26 7.90 -25.79
C SER A 517 23.64 7.29 -27.04
#